data_AF-A0A243QAG8-F1
#
_entry.id   AF-A0A243QAG8-F1
#
_cell.length_a   1.000
_cell.length_b   1.000
_cell.length_c   1.000
_cell.angle_alpha   90.00
_cell.angle_beta   90.00
_cell.angle_gamma   90.00
#
_symmetry.space_group_name_H-M   'P 1'
#
loop_
_entity.id
_entity.type
_entity.pdbx_description
1 polymer ?
#
loop_
_entity_poly.entity_id
_entity_poly.type
_entity_poly.pdbx_seq_one_letter_code
_entity_poly.pdbx_strand_id
1 'polypeptide(L)'
;MYNTPNPQATAVFVPADLVPPPRVHDLAAFSPVDPVIPSAGPDRPGLRASLSSWTANAIAWVAFVTAGVLFLLALGHAMAGEPADAYGVAALIAFGVGVVAAIAACAGLAISFTQRIRHGALRRAGTVADAIVLSSVTAFTALTALYPLVFVLTAW
;
A
#
# COMPACT_ATOMS: atom_id res chain seq x y z
N MET A 1 41.27 35.30 30.61
CA MET A 1 40.64 33.96 30.54
C MET A 1 39.36 34.09 29.72
N TYR A 2 39.32 33.46 28.55
CA TYR A 2 38.12 33.41 27.72
C TYR A 2 37.13 32.40 28.31
N ASN A 3 35.92 32.84 28.65
CA ASN A 3 34.81 31.96 29.01
C ASN A 3 33.81 32.02 27.85
N THR A 4 33.88 31.04 26.94
CA THR A 4 32.92 30.86 25.86
C THR A 4 31.64 30.27 26.44
N PRO A 5 30.47 30.95 26.39
CA PRO A 5 29.22 30.35 26.83
C PRO A 5 28.78 29.28 25.83
N ASN A 6 28.58 28.06 26.32
CA ASN A 6 28.04 26.93 25.57
C ASN A 6 26.62 27.27 25.04
N PRO A 7 26.34 27.16 23.72
CA PRO A 7 25.03 27.50 23.15
C PRO A 7 23.92 26.46 23.42
N GLN A 8 24.14 25.48 24.29
CA GLN A 8 23.15 24.44 24.61
C GLN A 8 22.56 24.47 26.03
N ALA A 9 22.87 25.49 26.84
CA ALA A 9 22.41 25.54 28.23
C ALA A 9 21.37 26.65 28.47
N THR A 10 20.11 26.41 28.09
CA THR A 10 18.84 26.84 28.76
C THR A 10 17.64 26.87 27.80
N ALA A 11 17.27 25.70 27.25
CA ALA A 11 15.88 25.46 26.84
C ALA A 11 15.07 25.08 28.09
N VAL A 12 14.87 26.04 29.00
CA VAL A 12 13.98 25.87 30.15
C VAL A 12 12.61 26.36 29.72
N PHE A 13 11.70 25.42 29.50
CA PHE A 13 10.27 25.67 29.39
C PHE A 13 9.80 26.37 30.67
N VAL A 14 9.43 27.64 30.55
CA VAL A 14 8.72 28.35 31.62
C VAL A 14 7.23 28.00 31.47
N PRO A 15 6.57 27.39 32.48
CA PRO A 15 5.13 27.21 32.46
C PRO A 15 4.46 28.58 32.62
N ALA A 16 3.61 28.96 31.67
CA ALA A 16 2.82 30.17 31.77
C ALA A 16 1.75 29.99 32.87
N ASP A 17 1.71 30.93 33.81
CA ASP A 17 0.77 30.99 34.91
C ASP A 17 -0.69 30.88 34.44
N LEU A 18 -1.42 30.00 35.14
CA LEU A 18 -2.83 29.69 34.94
C LEU A 18 -3.70 30.85 35.44
N VAL A 19 -4.22 31.67 34.54
CA VAL A 19 -5.39 32.52 34.83
C VAL A 19 -6.65 31.67 34.72
N PRO A 20 -7.47 31.51 35.77
CA PRO A 20 -8.71 30.74 35.67
C PRO A 20 -9.77 31.56 34.95
N PRO A 21 -10.45 31.03 33.91
CA PRO A 21 -11.60 31.70 33.30
C PRO A 21 -12.81 31.68 34.25
N PRO A 22 -13.72 32.67 34.15
CA PRO A 22 -14.88 32.79 35.02
C PRO A 22 -15.81 31.59 34.86
N ARG A 23 -16.22 31.02 36.00
CA ARG A 23 -17.17 29.91 36.10
C ARG A 23 -18.55 30.35 35.60
N VAL A 24 -18.88 29.99 34.37
CA VAL A 24 -20.26 29.66 33.98
C VAL A 24 -20.15 28.38 33.14
N HIS A 25 -20.42 27.25 33.78
CA HIS A 25 -20.54 25.96 33.11
C HIS A 25 -21.78 25.98 32.23
N ASP A 26 -21.59 26.04 30.93
CA ASP A 26 -22.56 25.50 29.99
C ASP A 26 -21.94 24.25 29.35
N LEU A 27 -22.26 23.10 29.96
CA LEU A 27 -21.80 21.77 29.54
C LEU A 27 -22.38 21.33 28.18
N ALA A 28 -23.12 22.21 27.49
CA ALA A 28 -23.61 22.02 26.12
C ALA A 28 -22.57 22.29 25.03
N ALA A 29 -21.39 22.86 25.35
CA ALA A 29 -20.38 23.23 24.36
C ALA A 29 -19.40 22.09 23.97
N PHE A 30 -19.49 20.92 24.60
CA PHE A 30 -18.80 19.71 24.12
C PHE A 30 -19.62 19.03 23.02
N SER A 31 -19.88 19.75 21.92
CA SER A 31 -20.02 19.04 20.65
C SER A 31 -18.64 18.47 20.35
N PRO A 32 -18.50 17.17 20.00
CA PRO A 32 -17.29 16.71 19.37
C PRO A 32 -17.04 17.67 18.21
N VAL A 33 -15.91 18.37 18.23
CA VAL A 33 -15.42 19.03 17.03
C VAL A 33 -15.17 17.87 16.09
N ASP A 34 -16.10 17.63 15.16
CA ASP A 34 -15.89 16.69 14.08
C ASP A 34 -14.51 17.03 13.52
N PRO A 35 -13.55 16.09 13.50
CA PRO A 35 -12.25 16.38 12.94
C PRO A 35 -12.53 16.90 11.55
N VAL A 36 -12.13 18.15 11.27
CA VAL A 36 -12.28 18.73 9.94
C VAL A 36 -11.52 17.81 9.00
N ILE A 37 -12.24 16.86 8.40
CA ILE A 37 -11.75 16.03 7.33
C ILE A 37 -11.53 17.05 6.22
N PRO A 38 -10.28 17.38 5.87
CA PRO A 38 -10.06 18.35 4.81
C PRO A 38 -10.79 17.81 3.60
N SER A 39 -11.73 18.59 3.09
CA SER A 39 -12.49 18.30 1.87
C SER A 39 -11.53 17.71 0.85
N ALA A 40 -11.90 16.58 0.24
CA ALA A 40 -11.08 15.84 -0.71
C ALA A 40 -10.65 16.75 -1.88
N GLY A 41 -9.59 17.53 -1.66
CA GLY A 41 -9.01 18.42 -2.64
C GLY A 41 -8.23 17.61 -3.67
N PRO A 42 -8.04 18.14 -4.89
CA PRO A 42 -7.39 17.43 -6.01
C PRO A 42 -5.96 16.95 -5.71
N ASP A 43 -5.29 17.56 -4.74
CA ASP A 43 -3.87 17.34 -4.44
C ASP A 43 -3.65 16.51 -3.17
N ARG A 44 -3.98 15.21 -3.23
CA ARG A 44 -3.37 14.21 -2.34
C ARG A 44 -2.16 13.61 -3.07
N PRO A 45 -0.92 14.00 -2.74
CA PRO A 45 0.27 13.53 -3.43
C PRO A 45 0.38 12.00 -3.38
N GLY A 46 0.60 11.36 -4.52
CA GLY A 46 0.71 9.90 -4.59
C GLY A 46 -0.62 9.13 -4.58
N LEU A 47 -1.79 9.79 -4.54
CA LEU A 47 -3.08 9.08 -4.52
C LEU A 47 -3.35 8.34 -5.83
N ARG A 48 -3.18 9.00 -6.98
CA ARG A 48 -3.41 8.36 -8.30
C ARG A 48 -2.48 7.16 -8.51
N ALA A 49 -1.21 7.31 -8.15
CA ALA A 49 -0.22 6.23 -8.23
C ALA A 49 -0.57 5.07 -7.26
N SER A 50 -1.01 5.39 -6.04
CA SER A 50 -1.51 4.40 -5.08
C SER A 50 -2.73 3.65 -5.61
N LEU A 51 -3.72 4.36 -6.16
CA LEU A 51 -4.90 3.74 -6.79
C LEU A 51 -4.49 2.83 -7.95
N SER A 52 -3.56 3.28 -8.82
CA SER A 52 -3.06 2.46 -9.92
C SER A 52 -2.35 1.18 -9.44
N SER A 53 -1.62 1.26 -8.32
CA SER A 53 -0.96 0.10 -7.70
C SER A 53 -1.99 -0.85 -7.07
N TRP A 54 -3.02 -0.32 -6.42
CA TRP A 54 -4.15 -1.11 -5.91
C TRP A 54 -4.90 -1.84 -7.04
N THR A 55 -5.22 -1.15 -8.12
CA THR A 55 -5.88 -1.77 -9.29
C THR A 55 -5.02 -2.83 -9.94
N ALA A 56 -3.70 -2.57 -10.06
CA ALA A 56 -2.77 -3.54 -10.63
C ALA A 56 -2.65 -4.79 -9.75
N ASN A 57 -2.58 -4.64 -8.43
CA ASN A 57 -2.63 -5.77 -7.49
C ASN A 57 -3.94 -6.56 -7.65
N ALA A 58 -5.09 -5.90 -7.72
CA ALA A 58 -6.38 -6.57 -7.89
C ALA A 58 -6.42 -7.40 -9.19
N ILE A 59 -5.96 -6.82 -10.31
CA ILE A 59 -5.86 -7.53 -11.59
C ILE A 59 -4.93 -8.74 -11.47
N ALA A 60 -3.78 -8.58 -10.81
CA ALA A 60 -2.84 -9.69 -10.59
C ALA A 60 -3.49 -10.85 -9.82
N TRP A 61 -4.21 -10.56 -8.73
CA TRP A 61 -4.91 -11.58 -7.95
C TRP A 61 -6.00 -12.30 -8.74
N VAL A 62 -6.84 -11.56 -9.46
CA VAL A 62 -7.88 -12.15 -10.32
C VAL A 62 -7.23 -13.08 -11.36
N ALA A 63 -6.15 -12.63 -11.98
CA ALA A 63 -5.43 -13.40 -12.98
C ALA A 63 -4.78 -14.67 -12.39
N PHE A 64 -4.16 -14.59 -11.21
CA PHE A 64 -3.57 -15.75 -10.53
C PHE A 64 -4.61 -16.78 -10.08
N VAL A 65 -5.75 -16.33 -9.53
CA VAL A 65 -6.85 -17.24 -9.17
C VAL A 65 -7.41 -17.92 -10.42
N THR A 66 -7.62 -17.14 -11.50
CA THR A 66 -8.10 -17.68 -12.78
C THR A 66 -7.12 -18.71 -13.35
N ALA A 67 -5.82 -18.40 -13.33
CA ALA A 67 -4.77 -19.33 -13.76
C ALA A 67 -4.78 -20.62 -12.92
N GLY A 68 -4.90 -20.50 -11.59
CA GLY A 68 -4.96 -21.66 -10.69
C GLY A 68 -6.16 -22.56 -10.97
N VAL A 69 -7.35 -21.99 -11.17
CA VAL A 69 -8.57 -22.76 -11.52
C VAL A 69 -8.39 -23.48 -12.86
N LEU A 70 -7.93 -22.77 -13.89
CA LEU A 70 -7.71 -23.36 -15.22
C LEU A 70 -6.64 -24.46 -15.18
N PHE A 71 -5.60 -24.29 -14.36
CA PHE A 71 -4.57 -25.31 -14.18
C PHE A 71 -5.12 -26.57 -13.50
N LEU A 72 -5.96 -26.42 -12.46
CA LEU A 72 -6.61 -27.57 -11.81
C LEU A 72 -7.55 -28.31 -12.78
N LEU A 73 -8.29 -27.59 -13.62
CA LEU A 73 -9.11 -28.20 -14.67
C LEU A 73 -8.24 -28.97 -15.67
N ALA A 74 -7.16 -28.35 -16.16
CA ALA A 74 -6.23 -29.01 -17.07
C ALA A 74 -5.64 -30.30 -16.45
N LEU A 75 -5.26 -30.25 -15.16
CA LEU A 75 -4.77 -31.41 -14.42
C LEU A 75 -5.84 -32.50 -14.29
N GLY A 76 -7.09 -32.13 -13.99
CA GLY A 76 -8.21 -33.06 -13.91
C GLY A 76 -8.45 -33.81 -15.22
N HIS A 77 -8.46 -33.08 -16.35
CA HIS A 77 -8.60 -33.68 -17.68
C HIS A 77 -7.42 -34.59 -18.03
N ALA A 78 -6.19 -34.18 -17.72
CA ALA A 78 -5.01 -35.00 -17.95
C ALA A 78 -5.05 -36.32 -17.15
N MET A 79 -5.50 -36.27 -15.88
CA MET A 79 -5.68 -37.45 -15.04
C MET A 79 -6.83 -38.35 -15.52
N ALA A 80 -7.83 -37.78 -16.21
CA ALA A 80 -8.92 -38.52 -16.83
C ALA A 80 -8.56 -39.12 -18.21
N GLY A 81 -7.35 -38.85 -18.73
CA GLY A 81 -6.91 -39.30 -20.05
C GLY A 81 -7.53 -38.50 -21.21
N GLU A 82 -8.11 -37.34 -20.92
CA GLU A 82 -8.72 -36.43 -21.89
C GLU A 82 -7.72 -35.37 -22.39
N PRO A 83 -7.88 -34.85 -23.61
CA PRO A 83 -7.05 -33.76 -24.10
C PRO A 83 -7.31 -32.48 -23.29
N ALA A 84 -6.30 -32.04 -22.54
CA ALA A 84 -6.35 -30.92 -21.58
C ALA A 84 -5.73 -29.62 -22.11
N ASP A 85 -5.33 -29.61 -23.38
CA ASP A 85 -4.42 -28.65 -24.00
C ASP A 85 -4.96 -27.20 -23.99
N ALA A 86 -6.26 -27.00 -24.19
CA ALA A 86 -6.84 -25.65 -24.18
C ALA A 86 -6.81 -24.99 -22.78
N TYR A 87 -7.08 -25.74 -21.71
CA TYR A 87 -7.10 -25.21 -20.35
C TYR A 87 -5.70 -24.88 -19.83
N GLY A 88 -4.71 -25.73 -20.15
CA GLY A 88 -3.31 -25.50 -19.77
C GLY A 88 -2.74 -24.23 -20.42
N VAL A 89 -3.01 -24.02 -21.71
CA VAL A 89 -2.58 -22.79 -22.41
C VAL A 89 -3.29 -21.55 -21.85
N ALA A 90 -4.59 -21.63 -21.59
CA ALA A 90 -5.33 -20.52 -20.99
C ALA A 90 -4.81 -20.18 -19.58
N ALA A 91 -4.45 -21.18 -18.78
CA ALA A 91 -3.82 -20.99 -17.47
C ALA A 91 -2.48 -20.25 -17.57
N LEU A 92 -1.63 -20.60 -18.54
CA LEU A 92 -0.36 -19.93 -18.80
C LEU A 92 -0.54 -18.47 -19.20
N ILE A 93 -1.51 -18.17 -20.07
CA ILE A 93 -1.80 -16.79 -20.50
C ILE A 93 -2.30 -15.97 -19.30
N ALA A 94 -3.26 -16.50 -18.54
CA ALA A 94 -3.79 -15.84 -17.34
C ALA A 94 -2.67 -15.59 -16.32
N PHE A 95 -1.77 -16.55 -16.12
CA PHE A 95 -0.61 -16.40 -15.26
C PHE A 95 0.32 -15.28 -15.76
N GLY A 96 0.64 -15.24 -17.06
CA GLY A 96 1.45 -14.17 -17.66
C GLY A 96 0.86 -12.77 -17.47
N VAL A 97 -0.46 -12.63 -17.63
CA VAL A 97 -1.18 -11.37 -17.33
C VAL A 97 -1.00 -10.99 -15.85
N GLY A 98 -1.12 -11.96 -14.94
CA GLY A 98 -0.89 -11.73 -13.51
C GLY A 98 0.52 -11.24 -13.19
N VAL A 99 1.54 -11.82 -13.84
CA VAL A 99 2.94 -11.38 -13.68
C VAL A 99 3.13 -9.94 -14.16
N VAL A 100 2.61 -9.58 -15.33
CA VAL A 100 2.71 -8.22 -15.87
C VAL A 100 2.00 -7.22 -14.96
N ALA A 101 0.82 -7.57 -14.45
CA ALA A 101 0.08 -6.75 -13.49
C ALA A 101 0.84 -6.58 -12.16
N ALA A 102 1.51 -7.62 -11.66
CA ALA A 102 2.36 -7.53 -10.47
C ALA A 102 3.55 -6.58 -10.69
N ILE A 103 4.20 -6.61 -11.86
CA ILE A 103 5.28 -5.65 -12.20
C ILE A 103 4.74 -4.22 -12.21
N ALA A 104 3.57 -4.00 -12.83
CA ALA A 104 2.92 -2.68 -12.83
C ALA A 104 2.56 -2.22 -11.41
N ALA A 105 2.11 -3.12 -10.53
CA ALA A 105 1.82 -2.83 -9.14
C ALA A 105 3.08 -2.36 -8.38
N CYS A 106 4.21 -3.03 -8.58
CA CYS A 106 5.51 -2.64 -8.03
C CYS A 106 5.96 -1.24 -8.52
N ALA A 107 5.84 -0.98 -9.82
CA ALA A 107 6.18 0.33 -10.39
C ALA A 107 5.28 1.45 -9.83
N GLY A 108 3.96 1.22 -9.76
CA GLY A 108 3.00 2.15 -9.19
C GLY A 108 3.25 2.44 -7.71
N LEU A 109 3.64 1.42 -6.94
CA LEU A 109 4.03 1.57 -5.53
C LEU A 109 5.28 2.45 -5.40
N ALA A 110 6.32 2.20 -6.19
CA ALA A 110 7.56 2.99 -6.15
C ALA A 110 7.32 4.47 -6.49
N ILE A 111 6.48 4.75 -7.51
CA ILE A 111 6.08 6.10 -7.88
C ILE A 111 5.28 6.76 -6.75
N SER A 112 4.31 6.05 -6.18
CA SER A 112 3.50 6.53 -5.04
C SER A 112 4.38 6.90 -3.85
N PHE A 113 5.33 6.03 -3.49
CA PHE A 113 6.24 6.24 -2.37
C PHE A 113 7.15 7.46 -2.59
N THR A 114 7.72 7.58 -3.79
CA THR A 114 8.55 8.72 -4.19
C THR A 114 7.77 10.04 -4.09
N GLN A 115 6.52 10.06 -4.55
CA GLN A 115 5.67 11.24 -4.45
C GLN A 115 5.33 11.59 -2.99
N ARG A 116 5.07 10.59 -2.14
CA ARG A 116 4.79 10.81 -0.70
C ARG A 116 5.99 11.39 0.05
N ILE A 117 7.21 10.93 -0.27
CA ILE A 117 8.46 11.48 0.29
C ILE A 117 8.65 12.93 -0.14
N ARG A 118 8.58 13.20 -1.45
CA ARG A 118 8.81 14.55 -2.01
C ARG A 118 7.88 15.62 -1.43
N HIS A 119 6.64 15.25 -1.10
CA HIS A 119 5.64 16.17 -0.56
C HIS A 119 5.48 16.09 0.97
N GLY A 120 6.36 15.37 1.68
CA GLY A 120 6.31 15.26 3.15
C GLY A 120 5.04 14.61 3.70
N ALA A 121 4.31 13.83 2.88
CA ALA A 121 2.99 13.29 3.21
C ALA A 121 3.03 12.16 4.26
N LEU A 122 4.22 11.62 4.55
CA LEU A 122 4.46 10.55 5.53
C LEU A 122 4.30 11.02 7.00
N ARG A 123 4.06 12.31 7.25
CA ARG A 123 3.79 12.82 8.61
C ARG A 123 2.38 12.49 9.11
N ARG A 124 1.47 12.05 8.23
CA ARG A 124 0.10 11.68 8.58
C ARG A 124 -0.01 10.17 8.79
N ALA A 125 -0.52 9.76 9.95
CA ALA A 125 -0.67 8.34 10.30
C ALA A 125 -1.46 7.53 9.24
N GLY A 126 -2.53 8.09 8.68
CA GLY A 126 -3.32 7.42 7.63
C GLY A 126 -2.53 7.14 6.35
N THR A 127 -1.65 8.05 5.92
CA THR A 127 -0.79 7.86 4.74
C THR A 127 0.26 6.78 4.97
N VAL A 128 0.75 6.64 6.21
CA VAL A 128 1.72 5.61 6.60
C VAL A 128 1.03 4.24 6.63
N ALA A 129 -0.14 4.13 7.25
CA ALA A 129 -0.91 2.89 7.28
C ALA A 129 -1.23 2.37 5.88
N ASP A 130 -1.72 3.23 4.97
CA ASP A 130 -1.99 2.85 3.59
C ASP A 130 -0.72 2.42 2.85
N ALA A 131 0.41 3.10 3.05
CA ALA A 131 1.69 2.70 2.43
C ALA A 131 2.16 1.33 2.91
N ILE A 132 2.04 1.04 4.22
CA ILE A 132 2.39 -0.26 4.79
C ILE A 132 1.51 -1.34 4.16
N VAL A 133 0.19 -1.18 4.19
CA VAL A 133 -0.75 -2.18 3.66
C VAL A 133 -0.49 -2.40 2.16
N LEU A 134 -0.39 -1.34 1.37
CA LEU A 134 -0.13 -1.46 -0.06
C LEU A 134 1.23 -2.14 -0.34
N SER A 135 2.27 -1.81 0.44
CA SER A 135 3.57 -2.47 0.31
C SER A 135 3.52 -3.96 0.64
N SER A 136 2.80 -4.36 1.70
CA SER A 136 2.63 -5.76 2.09
C SER A 136 1.87 -6.54 1.02
N VAL A 137 0.76 -5.99 0.51
CA VAL A 137 -0.02 -6.62 -0.57
C VAL A 137 0.82 -6.76 -1.83
N THR A 138 1.56 -5.72 -2.22
CA THR A 138 2.41 -5.76 -3.42
C THR A 138 3.55 -6.76 -3.27
N ALA A 139 4.18 -6.84 -2.09
CA ALA A 139 5.21 -7.83 -1.80
C ALA A 139 4.65 -9.26 -1.89
N PHE A 140 3.48 -9.50 -1.31
CA PHE A 140 2.82 -10.81 -1.38
C PHE A 140 2.43 -11.18 -2.82
N THR A 141 1.96 -10.21 -3.59
CA THR A 141 1.65 -10.38 -5.02
C THR A 141 2.90 -10.72 -5.83
N ALA A 142 4.03 -10.05 -5.57
CA ALA A 142 5.30 -10.34 -6.22
C ALA A 142 5.83 -11.75 -5.85
N LEU A 143 5.72 -12.15 -4.59
CA LEU A 143 6.11 -13.51 -4.15
C LEU A 143 5.26 -14.59 -4.83
N THR A 144 3.95 -14.35 -4.93
CA THR A 144 3.00 -15.25 -5.61
C THR A 144 3.33 -15.39 -7.09
N ALA A 145 3.78 -14.30 -7.75
CA ALA A 145 4.24 -14.33 -9.13
C ALA A 145 5.57 -15.08 -9.29
N LEU A 146 6.53 -14.87 -8.37
CA LEU A 146 7.88 -15.40 -8.46
C LEU A 146 7.94 -16.92 -8.26
N TYR A 147 7.19 -17.48 -7.30
CA TYR A 147 7.28 -18.89 -6.96
C TYR A 147 7.08 -19.86 -8.15
N PRO A 148 5.95 -19.81 -8.89
CA PRO A 148 5.74 -20.65 -10.07
C PRO A 148 6.68 -20.28 -11.22
N LEU A 149 7.10 -19.01 -11.33
CA LEU A 149 8.02 -18.57 -12.37
C LEU A 149 9.41 -19.17 -12.19
N VAL A 150 9.91 -19.21 -10.95
CA VAL A 150 11.17 -19.90 -10.62
C VAL A 150 11.03 -21.39 -10.92
N PHE A 151 9.94 -22.03 -10.47
CA PHE A 151 9.70 -23.46 -10.76
C PHE A 151 9.77 -23.75 -12.26
N VAL A 152 9.07 -22.96 -13.09
CA VAL A 152 9.08 -23.12 -14.56
C VAL A 152 10.48 -22.92 -15.14
N LEU A 153 11.24 -21.92 -14.67
CA LEU A 153 12.59 -21.64 -15.17
C LEU A 153 13.64 -22.68 -14.72
N THR A 154 13.42 -23.33 -13.57
CA THR A 154 14.35 -24.36 -13.03
C THR A 154 13.96 -25.79 -13.41
N ALA A 155 12.78 -26.00 -14.00
CA ALA A 155 12.31 -27.31 -14.44
C ALA A 155 12.92 -27.76 -15.79
N TRP A 156 13.83 -26.95 -16.36
CA TRP A 156 14.62 -27.22 -17.56
C TRP A 156 16.11 -27.25 -17.22
#